data_AF-A0A1G9VM12-F1
#
_entry.id   AF-A0A1G9VM12-F1
#
_cell.length_a   1.000
_cell.length_b   1.000
_cell.length_c   1.000
_cell.angle_alpha   90.00
_cell.angle_beta   90.00
_cell.angle_gamma   90.00
#
_symmetry.space_group_name_H-M   'P 1'
#
loop_
_entity.id
_entity.type
_entity.pdbx_description
1 polymer ?
#
loop_
_entity_poly.entity_id
_entity_poly.type
_entity_poly.pdbx_seq_one_letter_code
_entity_poly.pdbx_strand_id
1 'polypeptide(L)'
;RLLREKLGWSKEKLQVTFQSRFGPEEWLQPYTDKTVEKLAQDGVKRIAVLNPGFVSDCLETLEEIAEQAAESFHHNGGEKFTHIPCLNDSAEGMAVLEHVVRRELAGWL
;
A
#
# COMPACT_ATOMS: atom_id res chain seq x y z
N ARG A 1 -3.08 -8.72 7.16
CA ARG A 1 -2.96 -10.05 7.85
C ARG A 1 -2.74 -11.20 6.87
N LEU A 2 -3.69 -11.48 5.96
CA LEU A 2 -3.62 -12.63 5.04
C LEU A 2 -2.37 -12.63 4.14
N LEU A 3 -1.99 -11.48 3.57
CA LEU A 3 -0.79 -11.36 2.75
C LEU A 3 0.49 -11.77 3.52
N ARG A 4 0.63 -11.25 4.75
CA ARG A 4 1.74 -11.59 5.64
C ARG A 4 1.82 -13.09 5.93
N GLU A 5 0.69 -13.71 6.24
CA GLU A 5 0.59 -15.16 6.49
C GLU A 5 0.99 -15.96 5.24
N LYS A 6 0.48 -15.57 4.07
CA LYS A 6 0.81 -16.21 2.79
C LYS A 6 2.30 -16.12 2.45
N LEU A 7 2.96 -15.02 2.81
CA LEU A 7 4.40 -14.81 2.60
C LEU A 7 5.28 -15.39 3.71
N GLY A 8 4.69 -15.93 4.79
CA GLY A 8 5.44 -16.42 5.95
C GLY A 8 6.20 -15.30 6.68
N TRP A 9 5.73 -14.06 6.62
CA TRP A 9 6.42 -12.91 7.18
C TRP A 9 6.03 -12.64 8.63
N SER A 10 6.98 -12.12 9.40
CA SER A 10 6.73 -11.62 10.76
C SER A 10 5.96 -10.29 10.70
N LYS A 11 5.39 -9.85 11.83
CA LYS A 11 4.59 -8.61 11.87
C LYS A 11 5.43 -7.36 11.57
N GLU A 12 6.72 -7.44 11.87
CA GLU A 12 7.68 -6.35 11.70
C GLU A 12 8.01 -6.10 10.22
N LYS A 13 7.83 -7.11 9.36
CA LYS A 13 8.11 -7.01 7.91
C LYS A 13 6.97 -6.42 7.08
N LEU A 14 5.74 -6.38 7.61
CA LEU A 14 4.58 -5.79 6.91
C LEU A 14 3.79 -4.91 7.87
N GLN A 15 4.10 -3.63 7.85
CA GLN A 15 3.41 -2.60 8.61
C GLN A 15 2.19 -2.10 7.84
N VAL A 16 1.12 -1.79 8.56
CA VAL A 16 -0.09 -1.17 7.98
C VAL A 16 -0.17 0.25 8.51
N THR A 17 -0.29 1.20 7.59
CA THR A 17 -0.39 2.64 7.85
C THR A 17 -1.58 3.21 7.09
N PHE A 18 -1.95 4.44 7.41
CA PHE A 18 -3.11 5.13 6.86
C PHE A 18 -2.68 6.47 6.25
N GLN A 19 -3.22 6.78 5.08
CA GLN A 19 -2.88 7.95 4.25
C GLN A 19 -4.08 8.87 4.03
N SER A 20 -3.89 9.93 3.25
CA SER A 20 -4.94 10.81 2.73
C SER A 20 -5.82 11.44 3.83
N ARG A 21 -5.15 12.08 4.81
CA ARG A 21 -5.79 12.77 5.94
C ARG A 21 -6.19 14.19 5.53
N PHE A 22 -7.34 14.64 6.00
CA PHE A 22 -7.85 15.99 5.72
C PHE A 22 -8.32 16.70 6.99
N GLY A 23 -8.07 18.01 7.05
CA GLY A 23 -8.48 18.84 8.18
C GLY A 23 -7.63 18.64 9.44
N PRO A 24 -7.98 19.34 10.54
CA PRO A 24 -7.17 19.38 11.76
C PRO A 24 -7.47 18.24 12.74
N GLU A 25 -8.51 17.44 12.49
CA GLU A 25 -8.93 16.37 13.39
C GLU A 25 -7.94 15.20 13.38
N GLU A 26 -7.98 14.37 14.41
CA GLU A 26 -7.16 13.17 14.47
C GLU A 26 -7.78 12.05 13.62
N TRP A 27 -6.95 11.44 12.77
CA TRP A 27 -7.35 10.33 11.91
C TRP A 27 -6.75 9.01 12.40
N LEU A 28 -7.15 7.91 11.76
CA LEU A 28 -6.65 6.58 12.09
C LEU A 28 -5.12 6.51 11.92
N GLN A 29 -4.45 6.01 12.96
CA GLN A 29 -3.00 5.88 13.04
C GLN A 29 -2.55 4.43 12.84
N PRO A 30 -1.29 4.17 12.41
CA PRO A 30 -0.21 5.14 12.16
C PRO A 30 -0.28 5.80 10.78
N TYR A 31 0.18 7.05 10.69
CA TYR A 31 0.17 7.83 9.44
C TYR A 31 1.30 7.42 8.50
N THR A 32 1.00 7.27 7.20
CA THR A 32 1.97 6.79 6.20
C THR A 32 3.16 7.73 6.05
N ASP A 33 2.92 9.05 5.90
CA ASP A 33 3.96 10.08 5.77
C ASP A 33 4.94 10.03 6.96
N LYS A 34 4.42 10.01 8.18
CA LYS A 34 5.24 9.97 9.41
C LYS A 34 5.94 8.65 9.62
N THR A 35 5.34 7.55 9.20
CA THR A 35 5.99 6.23 9.27
C THR A 35 7.15 6.15 8.29
N VAL A 36 6.98 6.63 7.07
CA VAL A 36 8.02 6.61 6.03
C VAL A 36 9.23 7.48 6.43
N GLU A 37 8.98 8.71 6.92
CA GLU A 37 10.03 9.59 7.49
C GLU A 37 10.81 8.86 8.59
N LYS A 38 10.09 8.28 9.55
CA LYS A 38 10.68 7.60 10.70
C LYS A 38 11.49 6.37 10.30
N LEU A 39 11.00 5.54 9.37
CA LEU A 39 11.74 4.36 8.91
C LEU A 39 13.10 4.75 8.32
N ALA A 40 13.15 5.81 7.52
CA ALA A 40 14.41 6.32 6.97
C ALA A 40 15.36 6.81 8.08
N GLN A 41 14.85 7.59 9.04
CA GLN A 41 15.61 8.09 10.19
C GLN A 41 16.13 6.97 11.10
N ASP A 42 15.35 5.90 11.26
CA ASP A 42 15.73 4.69 12.01
C ASP A 42 16.73 3.81 11.24
N GLY A 43 17.19 4.24 10.06
CA GLY A 43 18.23 3.58 9.28
C GLY A 43 17.73 2.54 8.28
N VAL A 44 16.41 2.41 8.07
CA VAL A 44 15.87 1.54 7.02
C VAL A 44 16.22 2.13 5.67
N LYS A 45 16.99 1.38 4.89
CA LYS A 45 17.49 1.85 3.59
C LYS A 45 16.57 1.53 2.42
N ARG A 46 15.70 0.54 2.56
CA ARG A 46 14.87 0.06 1.46
C ARG A 46 13.47 -0.29 1.94
N ILE A 47 12.46 0.27 1.29
CA ILE A 47 11.05 -0.06 1.54
C ILE A 47 10.31 -0.29 0.22
N ALA A 48 9.27 -1.11 0.30
CA ALA A 48 8.29 -1.26 -0.76
C ALA A 48 6.90 -1.00 -0.17
N VAL A 49 6.07 -0.24 -0.89
CA VAL A 49 4.75 0.21 -0.44
C VAL A 49 3.71 -0.29 -1.43
N LEU A 50 2.63 -0.90 -0.93
CA LEU A 50 1.46 -1.30 -1.70
C LEU A 50 0.19 -0.72 -1.07
N ASN A 51 -0.84 -0.51 -1.89
CA ASN A 51 -2.08 0.15 -1.48
C ASN A 51 -3.27 -0.82 -1.52
N PRO A 52 -3.43 -1.72 -0.54
CA PRO A 52 -4.47 -2.76 -0.59
C PRO A 52 -5.91 -2.22 -0.49
N GLY A 53 -6.09 -0.93 -0.18
CA GLY A 53 -7.39 -0.26 -0.21
C GLY A 53 -7.85 0.13 -1.61
N PHE A 54 -6.98 0.02 -2.62
CA PHE A 54 -7.26 0.36 -4.01
C PHE A 54 -7.00 -0.86 -4.89
N VAL A 55 -7.84 -1.02 -5.92
CA VAL A 55 -7.69 -2.08 -6.94
C VAL A 55 -7.06 -1.55 -8.23
N SER A 56 -7.13 -0.24 -8.44
CA SER A 56 -6.58 0.48 -9.58
C SER A 56 -5.79 1.68 -9.09
N ASP A 57 -4.76 2.07 -9.84
CA ASP A 57 -3.99 3.26 -9.56
C ASP A 57 -4.82 4.53 -9.74
N CYS A 58 -4.54 5.51 -8.88
CA CYS A 58 -5.22 6.79 -8.80
C CYS A 58 -4.25 7.86 -8.29
N LEU A 59 -4.75 9.08 -8.06
CA LEU A 59 -3.95 10.19 -7.56
C LEU A 59 -3.25 9.82 -6.24
N GLU A 60 -3.99 9.16 -5.35
CA GLU A 60 -3.53 8.75 -4.03
C GLU A 60 -2.46 7.64 -4.07
N THR A 61 -2.33 6.90 -5.16
CA THR A 61 -1.28 5.86 -5.30
C THR A 61 -0.07 6.38 -6.07
N LEU A 62 -0.29 7.12 -7.15
CA LEU A 62 0.78 7.61 -8.01
C LEU A 62 1.45 8.86 -7.42
N GLU A 63 0.69 9.85 -6.98
CA GLU A 63 1.27 11.10 -6.50
C GLU A 63 1.63 11.00 -5.01
N GLU A 64 0.65 10.71 -4.14
CA GLU A 64 0.91 10.71 -2.68
C GLU A 64 1.93 9.64 -2.26
N ILE A 65 1.89 8.45 -2.89
CA ILE A 65 2.77 7.33 -2.51
C ILE A 65 3.98 7.21 -3.41
N ALA A 66 3.82 7.09 -4.72
CA ALA A 66 4.96 6.84 -5.59
C ALA A 66 5.90 8.05 -5.71
N GLU A 67 5.39 9.27 -5.57
CA GLU A 67 6.19 10.49 -5.63
C GLU A 67 6.46 11.07 -4.23
N GLN A 68 5.43 11.57 -3.53
CA GLN A 68 5.62 12.35 -2.31
C GLN A 68 6.22 11.51 -1.15
N ALA A 69 5.70 10.31 -0.90
CA ALA A 69 6.28 9.43 0.12
C ALA A 69 7.69 8.95 -0.26
N ALA A 70 7.96 8.72 -1.53
CA ALA A 70 9.30 8.37 -2.01
C ALA A 70 10.29 9.51 -1.77
N GLU A 71 9.92 10.74 -2.13
CA GLU A 71 10.73 11.94 -1.88
C GLU A 71 11.01 12.11 -0.38
N SER A 72 9.98 11.99 0.46
CA SER A 72 10.12 12.06 1.92
C SER A 72 11.07 10.98 2.46
N PHE A 73 10.96 9.73 1.98
CA PHE A 73 11.86 8.64 2.37
C PHE A 73 13.32 8.95 2.03
N HIS A 74 13.57 9.44 0.82
CA HIS A 74 14.91 9.77 0.34
C HIS A 74 15.51 10.96 1.09
N HIS A 75 14.72 12.01 1.32
CA HIS A 75 15.14 13.20 2.07
C HIS A 75 15.57 12.85 3.50
N ASN A 76 14.95 11.84 4.11
CA ASN A 76 15.23 11.39 5.47
C ASN A 76 16.30 10.28 5.56
N GLY A 77 17.03 9.98 4.47
CA GLY A 77 18.18 9.08 4.47
C GLY A 77 17.91 7.65 3.99
N GLY A 78 16.74 7.39 3.42
CA GLY A 78 16.40 6.16 2.71
C GLY A 78 17.04 6.11 1.31
N GLU A 79 17.33 4.91 0.81
CA GLU A 79 18.08 4.73 -0.45
C GLU A 79 17.21 4.17 -1.58
N LYS A 80 16.33 3.22 -1.29
CA LYS A 80 15.44 2.62 -2.30
C LYS A 80 13.99 2.62 -1.84
N PHE A 81 13.16 3.31 -2.59
CA PHE A 81 11.72 3.26 -2.46
C PHE A 81 11.13 2.50 -3.65
N THR A 82 10.09 1.70 -3.42
CA THR A 82 9.36 1.03 -4.50
C THR A 82 7.88 1.09 -4.22
N HIS A 83 7.14 1.81 -5.06
CA HIS A 83 5.70 1.65 -5.14
C HIS A 83 5.39 0.36 -5.91
N ILE A 84 4.56 -0.50 -5.33
CA ILE A 84 4.01 -1.69 -5.97
C ILE A 84 2.67 -1.26 -6.59
N PRO A 85 2.55 -1.28 -7.92
CA PRO A 85 1.32 -0.87 -8.61
C PRO A 85 0.11 -1.65 -8.12
N CYS A 86 -1.06 -1.01 -8.21
CA CYS A 86 -2.32 -1.72 -8.05
C CYS A 86 -2.48 -2.82 -9.11
N LEU A 87 -3.45 -3.71 -8.90
CA LEU A 87 -3.69 -4.80 -9.86
C LEU A 87 -4.15 -4.28 -11.23
N ASN A 88 -4.82 -3.13 -11.28
CA ASN A 88 -5.28 -2.50 -12.52
C ASN A 88 -6.05 -3.52 -13.39
N ASP A 89 -5.77 -3.53 -14.69
CA ASP A 89 -6.30 -4.45 -15.69
C ASP A 89 -5.39 -5.67 -15.93
N SER A 90 -4.49 -5.99 -14.99
CA SER A 90 -3.66 -7.19 -15.08
C SER A 90 -4.49 -8.47 -15.15
N ALA A 91 -3.91 -9.53 -15.71
CA ALA A 91 -4.56 -10.84 -15.78
C ALA A 91 -5.00 -11.32 -14.38
N GLU A 92 -4.17 -11.12 -13.36
CA GLU A 92 -4.46 -11.44 -11.97
C GLU A 92 -5.58 -10.56 -11.39
N GLY A 93 -5.60 -9.26 -11.69
CA GLY A 93 -6.67 -8.35 -11.31
C GLY A 93 -8.03 -8.76 -11.88
N MET A 94 -8.06 -9.04 -13.19
CA MET A 94 -9.25 -9.51 -13.88
C MET A 94 -9.71 -10.88 -13.37
N ALA A 95 -8.79 -11.78 -13.05
CA ALA A 95 -9.13 -13.09 -12.48
C ALA A 95 -9.83 -12.98 -11.11
N VAL A 96 -9.45 -12.01 -10.27
CA VAL A 96 -10.14 -11.76 -8.99
C VAL A 96 -11.56 -11.26 -9.23
N LEU A 97 -11.75 -10.30 -10.15
CA LEU A 97 -13.08 -9.79 -10.50
C LEU A 97 -13.97 -10.90 -11.05
N GLU A 98 -13.46 -11.69 -11.99
CA GLU A 98 -14.17 -12.85 -12.55
C GLU A 98 -14.56 -13.84 -11.45
N HIS A 99 -13.63 -14.19 -10.57
CA HIS A 99 -13.88 -15.12 -9.47
C HIS A 99 -15.01 -14.66 -8.56
N VAL A 100 -15.00 -13.38 -8.15
CA VAL A 100 -16.05 -12.81 -7.30
C VAL A 100 -17.38 -12.82 -8.04
N VAL A 101 -17.43 -12.33 -9.29
CA VAL A 101 -18.66 -12.28 -10.08
C VAL A 101 -19.25 -13.68 -10.28
N ARG A 102 -18.45 -14.67 -10.69
CA ARG A 102 -18.93 -16.05 -10.87
C ARG A 102 -19.44 -16.66 -9.58
N ARG A 103 -18.77 -16.42 -8.45
CA ARG A 103 -19.20 -16.91 -7.14
C ARG A 103 -20.57 -16.34 -6.77
N GLU A 104 -20.76 -15.03 -6.90
CA GLU A 104 -22.03 -14.38 -6.54
C GLU A 104 -23.17 -14.76 -7.51
N LEU A 105 -22.86 -15.06 -8.78
CA LEU A 105 -23.83 -15.52 -9.77
C LEU A 105 -24.14 -17.02 -9.69
N ALA A 106 -23.41 -17.81 -8.90
CA ALA A 106 -23.55 -19.28 -8.88
C ALA A 106 -24.93 -19.77 -8.39
N GLY A 107 -25.71 -18.93 -7.69
CA GLY A 107 -27.09 -19.22 -7.32
C GLY A 107 -28.14 -18.80 -8.37
N TRP A 108 -27.71 -18.15 -9.45
CA TRP A 108 -28.55 -17.58 -10.50
C TRP A 108 -28.38 -18.29 -11.86
N LEU A 109 -27.33 -19.12 -11.98
CA LEU A 109 -27.01 -19.99 -13.12
C LEU A 109 -27.33 -21.44 -12.76
#